data_AF-A0A2G9XJJ6-F1
#
_entry.id   AF-A0A2G9XJJ6-F1
#
_cell.length_a   1.000
_cell.length_b   1.000
_cell.length_c   1.000
_cell.angle_alpha   90.00
_cell.angle_beta   90.00
_cell.angle_gamma   90.00
#
_symmetry.space_group_name_H-M   'P 1'
#
loop_
_entity.id
_entity.type
_entity.pdbx_description
1 polymer ?
#
loop_
_entity_poly.entity_id
_entity_poly.type
_entity_poly.pdbx_seq_one_letter_code
_entity_poly.pdbx_strand_id
1 'polypeptide(L)' 'MALSGKYGKLNIPKIDADEPVFILRAQDVLAKTAIQMYQLLVSSHLCSLADDLNKEIQAFQKWPGPKKLPD' A
#
# COMPACT_ATOMS: atom_id res chain seq x y z
N MET A 1 3.91 0.66 -15.53
CA MET A 1 2.70 -0.17 -15.57
C MET A 1 3.07 -1.53 -14.97
N ALA A 2 2.76 -1.78 -13.71
CA ALA A 2 3.25 -2.97 -13.03
C ALA A 2 2.46 -4.25 -13.38
N LEU A 3 3.14 -5.39 -13.38
CA LEU A 3 2.51 -6.71 -13.54
C LEU A 3 2.29 -7.37 -12.18
N SER A 4 1.03 -7.73 -11.89
CA SER A 4 0.66 -8.56 -10.74
C SER A 4 0.12 -9.90 -11.20
N GLY A 5 0.65 -11.00 -10.66
CA GLY A 5 0.08 -12.33 -10.90
C GLY A 5 -1.37 -12.48 -10.42
N LYS A 6 -1.77 -11.69 -9.41
CA LYS A 6 -3.11 -11.74 -8.81
C LYS A 6 -4.09 -10.73 -9.43
N TYR A 7 -3.60 -9.59 -9.88
CA TYR A 7 -4.44 -8.48 -10.36
C TYR A 7 -4.23 -8.11 -11.84
N GLY A 8 -3.37 -8.83 -12.56
CA GLY A 8 -3.05 -8.55 -13.95
C GLY A 8 -2.17 -7.31 -14.15
N LYS A 9 -2.44 -6.54 -15.21
CA LYS A 9 -1.68 -5.32 -15.53
C LYS A 9 -2.28 -4.11 -14.83
N LEU A 10 -1.46 -3.36 -14.10
CA LEU A 10 -1.86 -2.16 -13.39
C LEU A 10 -1.14 -0.94 -13.94
N ASN A 11 -1.90 0.07 -14.34
CA ASN A 11 -1.33 1.33 -14.78
C ASN A 11 -1.01 2.21 -13.57
N ILE A 12 0.18 2.02 -12.99
CA ILE A 12 0.69 2.82 -11.87
C ILE A 12 1.62 3.90 -12.44
N PRO A 13 1.32 5.20 -12.23
CA PRO A 13 2.19 6.27 -12.69
C PRO A 13 3.60 6.14 -12.11
N LYS A 14 4.62 6.43 -12.92
CA LYS A 14 6.04 6.45 -12.52
C LYS A 14 6.63 5.09 -12.10
N ILE A 15 5.94 3.99 -12.42
CA ILE A 15 6.42 2.62 -12.21
C ILE A 15 6.60 1.99 -13.58
N ASP A 16 7.68 1.24 -13.78
CA ASP A 16 7.99 0.62 -15.07
C ASP A 16 7.10 -0.61 -15.35
N ALA A 17 7.28 -1.25 -16.52
CA ALA A 17 6.43 -2.34 -17.00
C ALA A 17 6.65 -3.65 -16.21
N ASP A 18 7.88 -3.85 -15.79
CA ASP A 18 8.47 -5.04 -15.22
C ASP A 18 8.88 -4.86 -13.76
N GLU A 19 8.70 -3.65 -13.21
CA GLU A 19 8.96 -3.37 -11.82
C GLU A 19 8.00 -4.17 -10.93
N PRO A 20 8.53 -5.02 -10.01
CA PRO A 20 7.70 -5.77 -9.10
C PRO A 20 7.05 -4.83 -8.10
N VAL A 21 5.72 -4.93 -7.96
CA VAL A 21 4.95 -4.15 -6.99
C VAL A 21 4.25 -5.04 -5.98
N PHE A 22 4.19 -4.55 -4.75
CA PHE A 22 3.37 -5.14 -3.70
C PHE A 22 2.07 -4.34 -3.53
N ILE A 23 0.95 -5.03 -3.36
CA ILE A 23 -0.37 -4.40 -3.35
C ILE A 23 -1.09 -4.75 -2.06
N LEU A 24 -1.49 -3.71 -1.34
CA LEU A 24 -2.32 -3.80 -0.15
C LEU A 24 -3.73 -3.37 -0.51
N ARG A 25 -4.73 -4.21 -0.24
CA ARG A 25 -6.13 -3.82 -0.46
C ARG A 25 -6.72 -3.26 0.82
N ALA A 26 -7.58 -2.25 0.70
CA ALA A 26 -8.34 -1.72 1.84
C ALA A 26 -9.25 -2.77 2.50
N GLN A 27 -9.61 -3.82 1.76
CA GLN A 27 -10.34 -4.98 2.26
C GLN A 27 -9.52 -5.82 3.25
N ASP A 28 -8.19 -5.79 3.17
CA ASP A 28 -7.33 -6.66 3.96
C ASP A 28 -7.10 -6.06 5.36
N VAL A 29 -7.52 -6.76 6.41
CA VAL A 29 -7.39 -6.29 7.80
C VAL A 29 -5.94 -6.01 8.21
N LEU A 30 -4.98 -6.67 7.55
CA LEU A 30 -3.54 -6.52 7.83
C LEU A 30 -2.91 -5.33 7.08
N ALA A 31 -3.59 -4.75 6.09
CA ALA A 31 -2.99 -3.74 5.23
C ALA A 31 -2.61 -2.47 5.99
N LYS A 32 -3.48 -1.99 6.90
CA LYS A 32 -3.16 -0.81 7.72
C LYS A 32 -1.86 -1.01 8.51
N THR A 33 -1.74 -2.14 9.21
CA THR A 33 -0.55 -2.46 10.00
C THR A 33 0.70 -2.55 9.14
N ALA A 34 0.59 -3.13 7.94
CA ALA A 34 1.70 -3.18 6.99
C ALA A 34 2.17 -1.78 6.57
N ILE A 35 1.25 -0.86 6.26
CA ILE A 35 1.59 0.53 5.91
C ILE A 35 2.22 1.25 7.12
N GLN A 36 1.72 1.02 8.34
CA GLN A 36 2.30 1.59 9.56
C GLN A 36 3.73 1.10 9.81
N MET A 37 4.01 -0.19 9.60
CA MET A 37 5.37 -0.72 9.69
C MET A 37 6.30 -0.06 8.67
N TYR A 38 5.84 0.08 7.43
CA TYR A 38 6.62 0.75 6.39
C TYR A 38 6.86 2.23 6.73
N GLN A 39 5.86 2.93 7.25
CA GLN A 39 6.01 4.31 7.71
C GLN A 39 7.10 4.44 8.78
N LEU A 40 7.12 3.55 9.78
CA LEU A 40 8.15 3.59 10.82
C LEU A 40 9.57 3.43 10.24
N LEU A 41 9.75 2.53 9.27
CA LEU A 41 11.02 2.34 8.57
C LEU A 41 11.42 3.57 7.76
N VAL A 42 10.48 4.19 7.06
CA VAL A 42 10.72 5.40 6.26
C VAL A 42 11.07 6.58 7.16
N SER A 43 10.36 6.74 8.28
CA SER A 43 10.64 7.77 9.30
C SER A 43 12.04 7.61 9.91
N SER A 44 12.50 6.39 10.17
CA SER A 44 13.83 6.15 10.74
C SER A 44 14.98 6.56 9.81
N HIS A 45 14.70 6.75 8.52
CA HIS A 45 15.68 7.17 7.50
C HIS A 45 15.45 8.62 7.03
N LEU A 46 14.68 9.42 7.78
CA LEU A 46 14.38 10.83 7.48
C LEU A 46 13.79 11.05 6.07
N CYS A 47 13.07 10.06 5.55
CA CYS A 47 12.45 10.15 4.24
C CYS A 47 11.10 10.86 4.32
N SER A 48 10.89 11.87 3.46
CA SER A 48 9.67 12.69 3.42
C SER A 48 8.40 11.91 3.08
N LEU A 49 8.54 10.68 2.57
CA LEU A 49 7.42 9.77 2.30
C LEU A 49 6.62 9.41 3.57
N ALA A 50 7.22 9.53 4.77
CA ALA A 50 6.54 9.22 6.02
C ALA A 50 5.26 10.05 6.23
N ASP A 51 5.26 11.31 5.79
CA ASP A 51 4.12 12.22 5.91
C ASP A 51 3.00 11.87 4.93
N ASP A 52 3.35 11.42 3.73
CA ASP A 52 2.38 10.96 2.75
C ASP A 52 1.72 9.63 3.17
N LEU A 53 2.48 8.74 3.82
CA LEU A 53 1.95 7.47 4.33
C LEU A 53 0.88 7.67 5.41
N ASN A 54 0.91 8.77 6.16
CA ASN A 54 -0.18 9.09 7.10
C ASN A 54 -1.54 9.24 6.39
N LYS A 55 -1.56 9.82 5.19
CA LYS A 55 -2.80 10.00 4.41
C LYS A 55 -3.35 8.64 3.98
N GLU A 56 -2.49 7.75 3.53
CA GLU A 56 -2.87 6.38 3.14
C GLU A 56 -3.37 5.56 4.33
N ILE A 57 -2.70 5.63 5.48
CA ILE A 57 -3.16 4.96 6.72
C ILE A 57 -4.58 5.41 7.09
N GLN A 58 -4.86 6.72 6.98
CA GLN A 58 -6.19 7.27 7.25
C GLN A 58 -7.22 6.81 6.22
N ALA A 59 -6.85 6.73 4.94
CA ALA A 59 -7.73 6.23 3.88
C ALA A 59 -8.14 4.76 4.14
N PHE A 60 -7.18 3.89 4.47
CA PHE A 60 -7.45 2.49 4.82
C PHE A 60 -8.31 2.36 6.08
N GLN A 61 -8.07 3.20 7.08
CA GLN A 61 -8.86 3.18 8.32
C GLN A 61 -10.32 3.58 8.08
N LYS A 62 -10.54 4.62 7.26
CA LYS A 62 -11.86 5.19 6.98
C LYS A 62 -12.62 4.48 5.86
N TRP A 63 -11.99 3.55 5.15
CA TRP A 63 -12.65 2.80 4.09
C TRP A 63 -13.85 2.00 4.65
N PRO A 64 -15.08 2.23 4.14
CA PRO A 64 -16.31 1.74 4.76
C PRO A 64 -16.68 0.31 4.37
N GLY A 65 -15.94 -0.30 3.44
CA GLY A 65 -16.25 -1.63 2.93
C GLY A 65 -15.91 -2.76 3.91
N PRO A 66 -16.35 -4.00 3.61
CA PRO A 66 -16.16 -5.15 4.48
C PRO A 66 -14.67 -5.50 4.56
N LYS A 67 -14.15 -5.68 5.78
CA LYS A 67 -12.74 -6.07 6.00
C LYS A 67 -12.65 -7.58 6.22
N LYS A 68 -11.63 -8.22 5.65
CA LYS A 68 -11.37 -9.66 5.74
C LYS A 68 -9.87 -9.97 5.84
N LEU A 69 -9.53 -11.20 6.21
CA LEU A 69 -8.16 -11.68 6.10
C LEU A 69 -7.77 -11.79 4.62
N PRO A 70 -6.51 -11.43 4.27
CA PRO A 70 -6.02 -11.62 2.91
C PRO A 70 -6.03 -13.10 2.54
N ASP A 71 -6.36 -13.37 1.28
CA ASP A 71 -6.28 -14.67 0.61
C ASP A 71 -4.89 -14.93 0.03
#